data_AF-A0A2V8KAE4-F1
#
_entry.id   AF-A0A2V8KAE4-F1
#
_cell.length_a   1.000
_cell.length_b   1.000
_cell.length_c   1.000
_cell.angle_alpha   90.00
_cell.angle_beta   90.00
_cell.angle_gamma   90.00
#
_symmetry.space_group_name_H-M   'P 1'
#
loop_
_entity.id
_entity.type
_entity.pdbx_description
1 polymer ?
#
loop_
_entity_poly.entity_id
_entity_poly.type
_entity_poly.pdbx_seq_one_letter_code
_entity_poly.pdbx_strand_id
1 'polypeptide(L)'
;MTPAIHYALAFLLVCGGALASRRIPKQVLLLAASYMFYSAWGTGFLVILAASSFLNFVFGELLRRRQTLPRLWAGVIANVGLLCFFKYLPALAGGSPDDLIHRIVMPAGMSFWTFQALSYLFDVYHEEEIEPSLLEFLL
;
A
#
# COMPACT_ATOMS: atom_id res chain seq x y z
N MET A 1 24.23 -4.83 -16.47
CA MET A 1 23.81 -5.68 -15.34
C MET A 1 22.49 -5.13 -14.82
N THR A 2 21.42 -5.93 -14.83
CA THR A 2 20.05 -5.43 -14.66
C THR A 2 19.78 -4.97 -13.22
N PRO A 3 19.02 -3.88 -13.01
CA PRO A 3 18.65 -3.39 -11.68
C PRO A 3 17.97 -4.47 -10.83
N ALA A 4 17.24 -5.39 -11.46
CA ALA A 4 16.60 -6.54 -10.81
C ALA A 4 17.55 -7.42 -9.96
N ILE A 5 18.81 -7.59 -10.38
CA ILE A 5 19.78 -8.43 -9.65
C ILE A 5 20.20 -7.74 -8.34
N HIS A 6 20.34 -6.41 -8.35
CA HIS A 6 20.65 -5.65 -7.13
C HIS A 6 19.51 -5.71 -6.12
N TYR A 7 18.26 -5.61 -6.57
CA TYR A 7 17.08 -5.72 -5.69
C TYR A 7 16.91 -7.14 -5.16
N ALA A 8 17.14 -8.17 -5.98
CA ALA A 8 17.10 -9.56 -5.52
C ALA A 8 18.20 -9.85 -4.48
N LEU A 9 19.43 -9.34 -4.69
CA LEU A 9 20.51 -9.46 -3.71
C LEU A 9 20.23 -8.68 -2.43
N ALA A 10 19.66 -7.48 -2.54
CA ALA A 10 19.28 -6.68 -1.38
C ALA A 10 18.14 -7.35 -0.58
N PHE A 11 17.15 -7.93 -1.26
CA PHE A 11 16.09 -8.73 -0.66
C PHE A 11 16.65 -9.95 0.07
N LEU A 12 17.54 -10.72 -0.57
CA LEU A 12 18.19 -11.89 0.04
C LEU A 12 19.08 -11.50 1.23
N LEU A 13 19.75 -10.35 1.20
CA LEU A 13 20.53 -9.83 2.32
C LEU A 13 19.65 -9.44 3.51
N VAL A 14 18.50 -8.78 3.26
CA VAL A 14 17.55 -8.44 4.32
C VAL A 14 16.92 -9.70 4.91
N CYS A 15 16.48 -10.64 4.07
CA CYS A 15 15.94 -11.92 4.54
C CYS A 15 16.99 -12.75 5.29
N GLY A 16 18.24 -12.76 4.83
CA GLY A 16 19.36 -13.42 5.51
C GLY A 16 19.69 -12.77 6.87
N GLY A 17 19.72 -11.44 6.93
CA GLY A 17 19.90 -10.68 8.17
C GLY A 17 18.73 -10.86 9.15
N ALA A 18 17.51 -10.99 8.62
CA ALA A 18 16.29 -11.27 9.38
C ALA A 18 16.30 -12.66 10.03
N LEU A 19 16.83 -13.65 9.32
CA LEU A 19 17.00 -15.02 9.83
C LEU A 19 18.14 -15.11 10.88
N ALA A 20 19.15 -14.25 10.79
CA ALA A 20 20.29 -14.23 11.71
C ALA A 20 20.04 -13.42 12.99
N SER A 21 19.19 -12.39 12.96
CA SER A 21 18.93 -11.51 14.10
C SER A 21 17.76 -12.00 14.96
N ARG A 22 18.03 -12.39 16.21
CA ARG A 22 16.99 -12.75 17.19
C ARG A 22 16.37 -11.56 17.94
N ARG A 23 16.91 -10.35 17.77
CA ARG A 23 16.52 -9.16 18.56
C ARG A 23 15.55 -8.22 17.87
N ILE A 24 15.45 -8.26 16.54
CA ILE A 24 14.55 -7.38 15.79
C ILE A 24 13.20 -8.10 15.59
N PRO A 25 12.05 -7.44 15.80
CA PRO A 25 10.75 -8.05 15.53
C PRO A 25 10.66 -8.49 14.06
N LYS A 26 10.21 -9.72 13.83
CA LYS A 26 10.12 -10.29 12.47
C LYS A 26 9.30 -9.43 11.51
N GLN A 27 8.24 -8.79 12.02
CA GLN A 27 7.35 -7.92 11.23
C GLN A 27 8.09 -6.68 10.72
N VAL A 28 8.98 -6.07 11.51
CA VAL A 28 9.80 -4.92 11.07
C VAL A 28 10.76 -5.34 9.95
N LEU A 29 11.36 -6.52 10.07
CA LEU A 29 12.26 -7.06 9.05
C LEU A 29 11.52 -7.39 7.75
N LEU A 30 10.34 -8.00 7.85
CA LEU A 30 9.49 -8.31 6.71
C LEU A 30 9.00 -7.02 6.04
N LEU A 31 8.55 -6.02 6.80
CA LEU A 31 8.15 -4.73 6.28
C LEU A 31 9.30 -4.05 5.52
N ALA A 32 10.51 -4.04 6.10
CA ALA A 32 11.69 -3.49 5.43
C ALA A 32 12.03 -4.26 4.14
N ALA A 33 11.95 -5.59 4.16
CA ALA A 33 12.17 -6.42 2.98
C ALA A 33 11.13 -6.15 1.88
N SER A 34 9.85 -6.08 2.24
CA SER A 34 8.74 -5.74 1.34
C SER A 34 8.95 -4.37 0.72
N TYR A 35 9.30 -3.36 1.50
CA TYR A 35 9.49 -1.99 1.01
C TYR A 35 10.72 -1.88 0.12
N MET A 36 11.81 -2.57 0.46
CA MET A 36 12.98 -2.65 -0.43
C MET A 36 12.63 -3.35 -1.75
N PHE A 37 11.82 -4.40 -1.73
CA PHE A 37 11.32 -5.04 -2.94
C PHE A 37 10.44 -4.11 -3.77
N TYR A 38 9.48 -3.42 -3.15
CA TYR A 38 8.59 -2.47 -3.84
C TYR A 38 9.31 -1.24 -4.38
N SER A 39 10.44 -0.83 -3.77
CA SER A 39 11.27 0.26 -4.28
C SER A 39 11.80 0.01 -5.71
N ALA A 40 11.87 -1.26 -6.13
CA ALA A 40 12.27 -1.65 -7.49
C ALA A 40 11.28 -1.17 -8.56
N TRP A 41 10.01 -0.96 -8.20
CA TRP A 41 8.98 -0.39 -9.09
C TRP A 41 8.98 1.14 -9.13
N GLY A 42 9.86 1.78 -8.35
CA GLY A 42 9.99 3.23 -8.28
C GLY A 42 9.63 3.77 -6.90
N THR A 43 10.42 4.74 -6.43
CA THR A 43 10.23 5.37 -5.11
C THR A 43 8.89 6.08 -4.98
N GLY A 44 8.36 6.65 -6.06
CA GLY A 44 7.04 7.28 -6.08
C GLY A 44 5.91 6.29 -5.75
N PHE A 45 5.96 5.07 -6.28
CA PHE A 45 4.98 4.03 -5.98
C PHE A 45 5.02 3.63 -4.50
N LEU A 46 6.22 3.46 -3.93
CA LEU A 46 6.39 3.09 -2.53
C LEU A 46 5.78 4.13 -1.58
N VAL A 47 5.96 5.42 -1.89
CA VAL A 47 5.36 6.51 -1.10
C VAL A 47 3.84 6.47 -1.19
N ILE A 48 3.28 6.26 -2.39
CA ILE A 48 1.83 6.15 -2.59
C ILE A 48 1.27 4.95 -1.83
N LEU A 49 1.95 3.80 -1.91
CA LEU A 49 1.58 2.58 -1.21
C LEU A 49 1.54 2.83 0.30
N ALA A 50 2.65 3.26 0.90
CA ALA A 50 2.74 3.50 2.34
C ALA A 50 1.72 4.55 2.83
N ALA A 51 1.54 5.64 2.08
CA ALA A 51 0.56 6.67 2.42
C ALA A 51 -0.88 6.15 2.33
N SER A 52 -1.20 5.39 1.28
CA SER A 52 -2.51 4.77 1.10
C SER A 52 -2.81 3.74 2.20
N SER A 53 -1.85 2.88 2.54
CA SER A 53 -1.95 1.94 3.66
C SER A 53 -2.21 2.69 4.98
N PHE A 54 -1.41 3.71 5.27
CA PHE A 54 -1.57 4.49 6.50
C PHE A 54 -2.95 5.17 6.59
N LEU A 55 -3.41 5.80 5.50
CA LEU A 55 -4.72 6.45 5.47
C LEU A 55 -5.85 5.43 5.68
N ASN A 56 -5.75 4.25 5.07
CA ASN A 56 -6.74 3.19 5.25
C ASN A 56 -6.79 2.67 6.68
N PHE A 57 -5.64 2.49 7.33
CA PHE A 57 -5.58 2.17 8.75
C PHE A 57 -6.29 3.23 9.60
N VAL A 58 -6.06 4.52 9.33
CA VAL A 58 -6.73 5.63 10.03
C VAL A 58 -8.24 5.60 9.80
N PHE A 59 -8.71 5.37 8.57
CA PHE A 59 -10.13 5.24 8.29
C PHE A 59 -10.76 4.03 9.00
N GLY A 60 -10.08 2.89 9.02
CA GLY A 60 -10.51 1.70 9.76
C GLY A 60 -10.63 1.98 11.27
N GLU A 61 -9.63 2.62 11.87
CA GLU A 61 -9.66 3.01 13.29
C GLU A 61 -10.80 3.99 13.59
N LEU A 62 -11.00 5.00 12.74
CA LEU A 62 -12.10 5.95 12.88
C LEU A 62 -13.45 5.25 12.75
N LEU A 63 -13.58 4.28 11.85
CA LEU A 63 -14.80 3.51 11.67
C LEU A 63 -15.06 2.59 12.85
N ARG A 64 -14.03 1.94 13.40
CA ARG A 64 -14.12 1.09 14.59
C ARG A 64 -14.58 1.86 15.83
N ARG A 65 -14.16 3.12 15.99
CA ARG A 65 -14.62 3.98 17.10
C ARG A 65 -16.11 4.29 17.05
N ARG A 66 -16.68 4.45 15.85
CA ARG A 66 -18.13 4.59 15.62
C ARG A 66 -18.46 4.12 14.20
N GLN A 67 -19.17 3.00 14.09
CA GLN A 67 -19.55 2.39 12.81
C GLN A 67 -20.70 3.17 12.16
N THR A 68 -20.39 4.35 11.64
CA THR A 68 -21.39 5.20 10.99
C THR A 68 -21.18 5.18 9.48
N LEU A 69 -22.28 5.09 8.74
CA LEU A 69 -22.29 5.11 7.27
C LEU A 69 -21.46 6.28 6.67
N PRO A 70 -21.49 7.53 7.21
CA PRO A 70 -20.66 8.61 6.70
C PRO A 70 -19.14 8.37 6.80
N ARG A 71 -18.67 7.67 7.84
CA ARG A 71 -17.24 7.35 8.01
C ARG A 71 -16.78 6.27 7.03
N LEU A 72 -17.64 5.28 6.78
CA LEU A 72 -17.41 4.29 5.73
C LEU A 72 -17.31 4.98 4.38
N TRP A 73 -18.29 5.82 4.03
CA TRP A 73 -18.26 6.56 2.75
C TRP A 73 -17.07 7.50 2.63
N ALA A 74 -16.60 8.13 3.70
CA ALA A 74 -15.39 8.95 3.66
C ALA A 74 -14.16 8.12 3.23
N GLY A 75 -13.97 6.92 3.79
CA GLY A 75 -12.90 6.00 3.39
C GLY A 75 -13.08 5.46 1.97
N VAL A 76 -14.31 5.12 1.57
CA VAL A 76 -14.63 4.68 0.21
C VAL A 76 -14.30 5.76 -0.82
N ILE A 77 -14.76 7.00 -0.59
CA ILE A 77 -14.51 8.14 -1.46
C ILE A 77 -13.01 8.45 -1.54
N ALA A 78 -12.27 8.37 -0.44
CA ALA A 78 -10.83 8.56 -0.45
C ALA A 78 -10.10 7.52 -1.34
N ASN A 79 -10.45 6.24 -1.18
CA ASN A 79 -9.86 5.15 -1.96
C ASN A 79 -10.21 5.22 -3.45
N VAL A 80 -11.49 5.44 -3.78
CA VAL A 80 -11.95 5.60 -5.16
C VAL A 80 -11.38 6.88 -5.78
N GLY A 81 -11.30 7.97 -5.03
CA GLY A 81 -10.68 9.22 -5.47
C GLY A 81 -9.20 9.03 -5.82
N LEU A 82 -8.45 8.32 -4.98
CA LEU A 82 -7.05 7.98 -5.23
C LEU A 82 -6.89 7.08 -6.47
N LEU A 83 -7.75 6.06 -6.60
CA LEU A 83 -7.79 5.23 -7.81
C LEU A 83 -8.08 6.06 -9.06
N CYS A 84 -9.04 6.99 -9.01
CA CYS A 84 -9.38 7.86 -10.13
C CYS A 84 -8.26 8.83 -10.51
N PHE A 85 -7.64 9.45 -9.51
CA PHE A 85 -6.54 10.39 -9.70
C PHE A 85 -5.35 9.72 -10.41
N PHE A 86 -4.98 8.52 -9.99
CA PHE A 86 -3.85 7.83 -10.60
C PHE A 86 -4.23 7.10 -11.89
N LYS A 87 -5.35 6.38 -11.95
CA LYS A 87 -5.69 5.53 -13.10
C LYS A 87 -6.29 6.27 -14.29
N TYR A 88 -7.20 7.22 -14.04
CA TYR A 88 -8.05 7.78 -15.10
C TYR A 88 -7.68 9.23 -15.44
N LEU A 89 -7.24 10.03 -14.47
CA LEU A 89 -6.92 11.45 -14.68
C LEU A 89 -5.84 11.68 -15.75
N PRO A 90 -4.74 10.90 -15.83
CA PRO A 90 -3.71 11.08 -16.86
C PRO A 90 -4.25 10.80 -18.27
N ALA A 91 -5.12 9.80 -18.41
CA ALA A 91 -5.75 9.46 -19.68
C ALA A 91 -6.71 10.55 -20.17
N LEU A 92 -7.41 11.23 -19.25
CA LEU A 92 -8.32 12.33 -19.56
C LEU A 92 -7.60 13.65 -19.86
N ALA A 93 -6.44 13.87 -19.25
CA ALA A 93 -5.65 15.09 -19.43
C ALA A 93 -4.92 15.18 -20.78
N GLY A 94 -5.06 14.16 -21.66
CA GLY A 94 -4.36 14.11 -22.95
C GLY A 94 -2.85 13.91 -22.82
N GLY A 95 -2.37 13.49 -21.64
CA GLY A 95 -0.96 13.20 -21.39
C GLY A 95 -0.49 12.04 -22.24
N SER A 96 0.71 12.18 -22.83
CA SER A 96 1.33 11.07 -23.55
C SER A 96 1.66 9.93 -22.57
N PRO A 97 1.61 8.64 -22.98
CA PRO A 97 1.90 7.51 -22.10
C PRO A 97 3.31 7.51 -21.47
N ASP A 98 4.17 8.47 -21.82
CA ASP A 98 5.55 8.61 -21.35
C ASP A 98 5.72 9.74 -20.32
N ASP A 99 4.64 10.45 -19.95
CA ASP A 99 4.68 11.42 -18.86
C ASP A 99 5.11 10.74 -17.56
N LEU A 100 5.87 11.47 -16.73
CA LEU A 100 6.45 11.01 -15.45
C LEU A 100 5.44 10.26 -14.56
N ILE A 101 4.16 10.59 -14.71
CA ILE A 101 3.03 9.94 -14.07
C ILE A 101 2.92 8.47 -14.51
N HIS A 102 2.94 8.14 -15.80
CA HIS A 102 2.80 6.76 -16.30
C HIS A 102 3.91 5.81 -15.80
N ARG A 103 5.14 6.30 -15.64
CA ARG A 103 6.26 5.53 -15.03
C ARG A 103 6.09 5.26 -13.54
N ILE A 104 5.34 6.11 -12.84
CA ILE A 104 5.06 5.99 -11.39
C ILE A 104 3.73 5.22 -11.15
N VAL A 105 2.84 5.14 -12.14
CA VAL A 105 1.40 4.90 -11.93
C VAL A 105 0.87 3.55 -12.41
N MET A 106 1.63 2.75 -13.15
CA MET A 106 1.22 1.35 -13.38
C MET A 106 2.11 0.32 -12.67
N PRO A 107 2.10 0.28 -11.33
CA PRO A 107 2.04 -1.02 -10.70
C PRO A 107 0.71 -1.63 -11.13
N ALA A 108 0.77 -2.81 -11.77
CA ALA A 108 -0.41 -3.61 -12.09
C ALA A 108 -1.33 -3.90 -10.87
N GLY A 109 -0.94 -3.48 -9.66
CA GLY A 109 -1.63 -3.70 -8.39
C GLY A 109 -2.45 -2.53 -7.82
N MET A 110 -2.51 -1.32 -8.40
CA MET A 110 -3.27 -0.22 -7.76
C MET A 110 -4.76 -0.52 -7.60
N SER A 111 -5.40 -1.12 -8.61
CA SER A 111 -6.81 -1.53 -8.48
C SER A 111 -7.00 -2.64 -7.45
N PHE A 112 -6.08 -3.61 -7.41
CA PHE A 112 -6.09 -4.67 -6.41
C PHE A 112 -5.95 -4.11 -4.99
N TRP A 113 -4.99 -3.20 -4.79
CA TRP A 113 -4.78 -2.50 -3.53
C TRP A 113 -6.02 -1.73 -3.08
N THR A 114 -6.64 -0.96 -3.99
CA THR A 114 -7.88 -0.24 -3.69
C THR A 114 -9.00 -1.21 -3.27
N PHE A 115 -9.15 -2.35 -3.94
CA PHE A 115 -10.16 -3.33 -3.56
C PHE A 115 -9.89 -3.99 -2.21
N GLN A 116 -8.63 -4.28 -1.87
CA GLN A 116 -8.25 -4.77 -0.54
C GLN A 116 -8.55 -3.75 0.55
N ALA A 117 -8.19 -2.48 0.32
CA ALA A 117 -8.48 -1.38 1.23
C ALA A 117 -9.99 -1.20 1.45
N LEU A 118 -10.79 -1.28 0.38
CA LEU A 118 -12.24 -1.22 0.46
C LEU A 118 -12.81 -2.43 1.23
N SER A 119 -12.34 -3.65 0.94
CA SER A 119 -12.74 -4.86 1.68
C SER A 119 -12.53 -4.65 3.17
N TYR A 120 -11.32 -4.24 3.58
CA TYR A 120 -11.01 -3.96 4.97
C TYR A 120 -11.99 -2.97 5.62
N LEU A 121 -12.33 -1.87 4.94
CA LEU A 121 -13.30 -0.91 5.49
C LEU A 121 -14.72 -1.50 5.62
N PHE A 122 -15.14 -2.34 4.68
CA PHE A 122 -16.41 -3.04 4.76
C PHE A 122 -16.41 -4.12 5.85
N ASP A 123 -15.31 -4.84 6.04
CA ASP A 123 -15.18 -5.87 7.06
C ASP A 123 -15.23 -5.23 8.46
N VAL A 124 -14.52 -4.11 8.65
CA VAL A 124 -14.61 -3.29 9.88
C VAL A 124 -16.02 -2.74 10.12
N TYR A 125 -16.74 -2.37 9.05
CA TYR A 125 -18.12 -1.91 9.14
C TYR A 125 -19.10 -3.03 9.54
N HIS A 126 -18.87 -4.25 9.08
CA HIS A 126 -19.67 -5.44 9.40
C HIS A 126 -19.29 -6.08 10.74
N GLU A 127 -18.43 -5.43 11.52
CA GLU A 127 -17.98 -5.89 12.84
C GLU A 127 -17.22 -7.23 12.79
N GLU A 128 -16.53 -7.50 11.68
CA GLU A 128 -15.59 -8.62 11.65
C GLU A 128 -14.41 -8.34 12.61
N GLU A 129 -13.97 -9.36 13.36
CA GLU A 129 -12.86 -9.26 14.31
C GLU A 129 -11.52 -9.07 13.59
N ILE A 130 -11.26 -7.85 13.12
CA ILE A 130 -10.06 -7.46 12.39
C ILE A 130 -9.37 -6.33 13.15
N GLU A 131 -8.35 -6.68 13.94
CA GLU A 131 -7.57 -5.74 14.75
C GLU A 131 -6.06 -5.77 14.42
N PRO A 132 -5.67 -5.45 13.18
CA PRO A 132 -4.26 -5.40 12.82
C PRO A 132 -3.59 -4.24 13.57
N SER A 133 -2.39 -4.49 14.07
CA SER A 133 -1.49 -3.41 14.43
C SER A 133 -1.13 -2.59 13.19
N LEU A 134 -0.77 -1.30 13.36
CA LEU A 134 -0.32 -0.47 12.24
C LEU A 134 0.80 -1.15 11.43
N LEU A 135 1.69 -1.86 12.11
CA LEU A 135 2.83 -2.54 11.49
C LEU A 135 2.38 -3.74 10.65
N GLU A 136 1.38 -4.49 11.09
CA GLU A 136 0.77 -5.56 10.30
C GLU A 136 -0.02 -5.01 9.11
N PHE A 137 -0.66 -3.86 9.27
CA PHE A 137 -1.40 -3.23 8.18
C PHE A 137 -0.50 -2.65 7.07
N LEU A 138 0.69 -2.18 7.45
CA LEU A 138 1.66 -1.60 6.52
C LEU A 138 2.46 -2.64 5.73
N LEU A 139 2.44 -3.91 6.15
CA LEU A 139 3.27 -5.02 5.66
C LEU A 139 2.71 -5.65 4.39
#